data_AF-A0A2W6E2W4-F1
#
_entry.id   AF-A0A2W6E2W4-F1
#
_cell.length_a   1.000
_cell.length_b   1.000
_cell.length_c   1.000
_cell.angle_alpha   90.00
_cell.angle_beta   90.00
_cell.angle_gamma   90.00
#
_symmetry.space_group_name_H-M   'P 1'
#
loop_
_entity.id
_entity.type
_entity.pdbx_description
1 polymer ?
#
loop_
_entity_poly.entity_id
_entity_poly.type
_entity_poly.pdbx_seq_one_letter_code
_entity_poly.pdbx_strand_id
1 'polypeptide(L)'
;MEMACGIATRDGRGGLMHLGYLLSAQVKVGAWSDAEATMRQIATMIIDVSSTRTVVLLAGILPDLEYEHIPGSTREIAEQLTLLLAQAKA
;
A
#
# COMPACT_ATOMS: atom_id res chain seq x y z
N MET A 1 27.30 -23.77 7.17
CA MET A 1 26.30 -24.34 6.24
C MET A 1 25.24 -23.28 6.07
N GLU A 2 25.46 -22.43 5.06
CA GLU A 2 24.67 -21.25 4.77
C GLU A 2 23.47 -21.67 3.94
N MET A 3 22.26 -21.44 4.44
CA MET A 3 21.03 -21.49 3.64
C MET A 3 20.46 -20.09 3.55
N ALA A 4 21.08 -19.29 2.68
CA ALA A 4 20.50 -18.06 2.19
C ALA A 4 19.28 -18.44 1.32
N CYS A 5 18.09 -18.35 1.91
CA CYS A 5 16.84 -18.39 1.15
C CYS A 5 16.77 -17.12 0.30
N GLY A 6 17.21 -17.24 -0.95
CA GLY A 6 17.12 -16.21 -1.97
C GLY A 6 15.69 -15.99 -2.43
N ILE A 7 14.87 -15.35 -1.59
CA ILE A 7 13.62 -14.73 -2.05
C ILE A 7 13.99 -13.35 -2.60
N ALA A 8 14.23 -13.34 -3.90
CA ALA A 8 14.31 -12.19 -4.78
C ALA A 8 14.19 -10.82 -4.09
N THR A 9 15.31 -10.14 -3.94
CA THR A 9 15.41 -8.67 -4.03
C THR A 9 14.97 -8.22 -5.44
N ARG A 10 13.75 -8.53 -5.84
CA ARG A 10 13.09 -7.92 -6.98
C ARG A 10 12.68 -6.53 -6.50
N ASP A 11 13.63 -5.60 -6.62
CA ASP A 11 13.50 -4.15 -6.60
C ASP A 11 12.26 -3.68 -5.81
N GLY A 12 12.44 -3.29 -4.54
CA GLY A 12 11.32 -2.90 -3.66
C GLY A 12 10.32 -1.92 -4.31
N ARG A 13 10.76 -1.14 -5.30
CA ARG A 13 9.91 -0.23 -6.09
C ARG A 13 8.92 -0.96 -7.01
N GLY A 14 9.33 -2.09 -7.62
CA GLY A 14 8.47 -2.91 -8.47
C GLY A 14 7.38 -3.63 -7.68
N GLY A 15 7.71 -4.13 -6.48
CA GLY A 15 6.74 -4.74 -5.56
C GLY A 15 5.68 -3.75 -5.09
N LEU A 16 6.08 -2.54 -4.71
CA LEU A 16 5.14 -1.51 -4.28
C LEU A 16 4.24 -0.97 -5.38
N MET A 17 4.75 -0.80 -6.60
CA MET A 17 3.89 -0.43 -7.73
C MET A 17 2.82 -1.49 -7.97
N HIS A 18 3.19 -2.78 -7.92
CA HIS A 18 2.23 -3.87 -8.06
C HIS A 18 1.16 -3.83 -6.97
N LEU A 19 1.55 -3.63 -5.70
CA LEU A 19 0.62 -3.49 -4.59
C LEU A 19 -0.29 -2.27 -4.73
N GLY A 20 0.20 -1.15 -5.26
CA GLY A 20 -0.62 0.03 -5.56
C GLY A 20 -1.70 -0.25 -6.62
N TYR A 21 -1.34 -0.91 -7.72
CA TYR A 21 -2.34 -1.30 -8.74
C TYR A 21 -3.34 -2.32 -8.20
N LEU A 22 -2.87 -3.29 -7.40
CA LEU A 22 -3.72 -4.29 -6.77
C LEU A 22 -4.72 -3.64 -5.80
N LEU A 23 -4.25 -2.71 -4.96
CA LEU A 23 -5.10 -1.94 -4.04
C LEU A 23 -6.18 -1.17 -4.81
N SER A 24 -5.81 -0.47 -5.88
CA SER A 24 -6.78 0.25 -6.72
C SER A 24 -7.84 -0.68 -7.30
N ALA A 25 -7.46 -1.87 -7.76
CA ALA A 25 -8.41 -2.86 -8.28
C ALA A 25 -9.33 -3.40 -7.18
N GLN A 26 -8.80 -3.70 -5.98
CA GLN A 26 -9.56 -4.20 -4.83
C GLN A 26 -10.58 -3.19 -4.33
N VAL A 27 -10.22 -1.91 -4.26
CA VAL A 27 -11.13 -0.81 -3.90
C VAL A 27 -12.27 -0.70 -4.91
N LYS A 28 -11.96 -0.74 -6.21
CA LYS A 28 -12.98 -0.66 -7.28
C LYS A 28 -14.02 -1.78 -7.23
N VAL A 29 -13.66 -2.96 -6.74
CA VAL A 29 -14.56 -4.12 -6.65
C VAL A 29 -15.11 -4.34 -5.23
N GLY A 30 -14.79 -3.47 -4.27
CA GLY A 30 -15.23 -3.59 -2.88
C GLY A 30 -14.62 -4.79 -2.12
N ALA A 31 -13.46 -5.28 -2.54
CA ALA A 31 -12.74 -6.38 -1.87
C ALA A 31 -11.97 -5.86 -0.65
N TRP A 32 -12.69 -5.40 0.38
CA TRP A 32 -12.12 -4.67 1.51
C TRP A 32 -11.15 -5.48 2.37
N SER A 33 -11.43 -6.76 2.62
CA SER A 33 -10.52 -7.64 3.37
C SER A 33 -9.17 -7.80 2.67
N ASP A 34 -9.19 -7.94 1.34
CA ASP A 34 -7.98 -8.03 0.53
C ASP A 34 -7.26 -6.67 0.45
N ALA A 35 -8.02 -5.57 0.34
CA ALA A 35 -7.49 -4.22 0.39
C ALA A 35 -6.77 -3.93 1.72
N GLU A 36 -7.32 -4.36 2.86
CA GLU A 36 -6.67 -4.24 4.17
C GLU A 36 -5.34 -5.00 4.22
N ALA A 37 -5.30 -6.23 3.71
CA ALA A 37 -4.08 -7.02 3.65
C ALA A 37 -3.01 -6.35 2.77
N THR A 38 -3.42 -5.79 1.62
CA THR A 38 -2.54 -5.04 0.72
C THR A 38 -2.03 -3.75 1.38
N MET A 39 -2.89 -2.99 2.05
CA MET A 39 -2.49 -1.76 2.77
C MET A 39 -1.48 -2.05 3.88
N ARG A 40 -1.65 -3.13 4.64
CA ARG A 40 -0.68 -3.55 5.68
C ARG A 40 0.68 -3.90 5.06
N GLN A 41 0.69 -4.60 3.92
CA GLN A 41 1.93 -4.91 3.21
C GLN A 41 2.62 -3.63 2.71
N ILE A 42 1.85 -2.70 2.14
CA ILE A 42 2.37 -1.39 1.72
C ILE A 42 2.98 -0.65 2.93
N ALA A 43 2.31 -0.62 4.08
CA ALA A 43 2.80 0.05 5.29
C ALA A 43 4.15 -0.51 5.78
N THR A 44 4.36 -1.83 5.68
CA THR A 44 5.65 -2.44 6.04
C THR A 44 6.76 -2.11 5.06
N MET A 45 6.42 -1.87 3.79
CA MET A 45 7.39 -1.59 2.73
C MET A 45 7.69 -0.09 2.58
N ILE A 46 6.77 0.79 2.98
CA ILE A 46 6.89 2.24 2.74
C ILE A 46 8.03 2.90 3.51
N ILE A 47 8.44 2.31 4.64
CA ILE A 47 9.57 2.76 5.47
C ILE A 47 10.90 2.71 4.67
N ASP A 48 10.98 1.85 3.65
CA ASP A 48 12.20 1.65 2.85
C ASP A 48 12.21 2.47 1.54
N VAL A 49 11.21 3.34 1.32
CA VAL A 49 10.88 3.82 -0.05
C VAL A 49 11.04 5.33 -0.17
N SER A 50 12.15 5.75 -0.77
CA SER A 50 12.38 7.13 -1.20
C SER A 50 11.72 7.49 -2.55
N SER A 51 10.86 6.63 -3.11
CA SER A 51 10.33 6.82 -4.47
C SER A 51 9.03 7.63 -4.49
N THR A 52 9.16 8.92 -4.80
CA THR A 52 8.09 9.91 -4.95
C THR A 52 6.93 9.42 -5.85
N ARG A 53 7.21 8.64 -6.89
CA ARG A 53 6.19 8.12 -7.82
C ARG A 53 5.21 7.14 -7.16
N THR A 54 5.70 6.29 -6.25
CA THR A 54 4.88 5.33 -5.51
C THR A 54 3.99 6.06 -4.50
N VAL A 55 4.56 7.06 -3.81
CA VAL A 55 3.83 7.92 -2.88
C VAL A 55 2.67 8.64 -3.57
N VAL A 56 2.91 9.22 -4.75
CA VAL A 56 1.87 9.90 -5.55
C VAL A 56 0.76 8.96 -5.99
N LEU A 57 1.11 7.73 -6.41
CA LEU A 57 0.13 6.75 -6.88
C LEU A 57 -0.77 6.28 -5.72
N LEU A 58 -0.20 6.00 -4.56
CA LEU A 58 -0.94 5.62 -3.36
C LEU A 58 -1.80 6.77 -2.82
N ALA A 59 -1.26 8.00 -2.79
CA ALA A 59 -2.00 9.20 -2.41
C ALA A 59 -3.19 9.48 -3.34
N GLY A 60 -3.14 9.04 -4.60
CA GLY A 60 -4.27 9.15 -5.54
C GLY A 60 -5.35 8.09 -5.35
N ILE A 61 -5.03 6.94 -4.73
CA ILE A 61 -5.99 5.84 -4.49
C ILE A 61 -6.74 6.04 -3.16
N LEU A 62 -6.08 6.62 -2.16
CA LEU A 62 -6.66 6.88 -0.84
C LEU A 62 -7.96 7.72 -0.85
N PRO A 63 -8.09 8.82 -1.62
CA PRO A 63 -9.37 9.55 -1.69
C PRO A 63 -10.48 8.73 -2.37
N ASP A 64 -10.14 7.75 -3.21
CA ASP A 64 -11.13 6.82 -3.80
C ASP A 64 -11.73 5.87 -2.74
N LEU A 65 -11.08 5.74 -1.58
CA LEU A 65 -11.64 5.04 -0.42
C LEU A 65 -12.79 5.83 0.22
N GLU A 66 -12.98 7.12 -0.05
CA GLU A 66 -14.11 7.90 0.51
C GLU A 66 -15.48 7.46 -0.05
N TYR A 67 -15.53 6.46 -0.93
CA TYR A 67 -16.76 5.87 -1.43
C TYR A 67 -17.54 5.12 -0.32
N GLU A 68 -18.84 5.42 -0.26
CA GLU A 68 -19.84 4.84 0.66
C GLU A 68 -19.64 3.33 0.90
N HIS A 69 -19.54 2.92 2.17
CA HIS A 69 -19.41 1.54 2.69
C HIS A 69 -18.02 0.92 2.88
N ILE A 70 -16.99 1.70 3.24
CA ILE A 70 -15.79 1.10 3.83
C ILE A 70 -16.07 0.55 5.25
N PRO A 71 -15.63 -0.68 5.59
CA PRO A 71 -15.57 -1.13 6.98
C PRO A 71 -14.69 -0.22 7.84
N GLY A 72 -15.04 -0.05 9.12
CA GLY A 72 -14.30 0.82 10.05
C GLY A 72 -12.81 0.50 10.14
N SER A 73 -12.47 -0.79 10.24
CA SER A 73 -11.09 -1.27 10.28
C SER A 73 -10.27 -0.87 9.04
N THR A 74 -10.89 -0.92 7.87
CA THR A 74 -10.28 -0.53 6.60
C THR A 74 -10.03 0.98 6.54
N ARG A 75 -10.94 1.78 7.08
CA ARG A 75 -10.77 3.25 7.21
C ARG A 75 -9.59 3.58 8.12
N GLU A 76 -9.51 2.95 9.29
CA GLU A 76 -8.41 3.20 10.25
C GLU A 76 -7.03 2.89 9.64
N ILE A 77 -6.95 1.82 8.84
CA ILE A 77 -5.71 1.45 8.13
C ILE A 77 -5.40 2.46 7.00
N ALA A 78 -6.42 2.91 6.27
CA ALA A 78 -6.26 3.91 5.22
C ALA A 78 -5.76 5.27 5.77
N GLU A 79 -6.28 5.71 6.91
CA GLU A 79 -5.83 6.92 7.61
C GLU A 79 -4.38 6.79 8.07
N GLN A 80 -4.00 5.64 8.65
CA GLN A 80 -2.61 5.36 9.02
C GLN A 80 -1.68 5.37 7.80
N LEU A 81 -2.10 4.76 6.69
CA LEU A 81 -1.33 4.75 5.44
C LEU A 81 -1.14 6.17 4.89
N THR A 82 -2.18 7.00 4.96
CA THR A 82 -2.15 8.41 4.57
C THR A 82 -1.09 9.19 5.35
N LEU A 83 -1.04 9.00 6.67
CA LEU A 83 -0.04 9.64 7.54
C LEU A 83 1.39 9.16 7.24
N LEU A 84 1.58 7.87 6.96
CA LEU A 84 2.88 7.32 6.59
C LEU A 84 3.36 7.85 5.23
N LEU A 85 2.46 7.96 4.25
CA LEU A 85 2.73 8.56 2.95
C LEU A 85 3.10 10.05 3.04
N ALA A 86 2.42 10.79 3.92
CA ALA A 86 2.74 12.20 4.17
C ALA A 86 4.14 12.37 4.75
N GLN A 87 4.55 11.50 5.68
CA GLN A 87 5.89 11.49 6.26
C GLN A 87 6.97 11.08 5.27
N ALA A 88 6.71 10.10 4.40
CA ALA A 88 7.65 9.68 3.36
C ALA A 88 7.87 10.73 2.25
N LYS A 89 7.01 11.76 2.17
CA LYS A 89 7.12 12.86 1.19
C LYS A 89 7.94 14.05 1.72
N ALA A 90 8.17 14.14 3.03
CA ALA A 90 8.90 15.22 3.70
C ALA A 90 10.43 14.98 3.67
#